data_AF-A0A2A4P491-F1
#
_entry.id   AF-A0A2A4P491-F1
#
_cell.length_a   1.000
_cell.length_b   1.000
_cell.length_c   1.000
_cell.angle_alpha   90.00
_cell.angle_beta   90.00
_cell.angle_gamma   90.00
#
_symmetry.space_group_name_H-M   'P 1'
#
loop_
_entity.id
_entity.type
_entity.pdbx_description
1 polymer ?
#
loop_
_entity_poly.entity_id
_entity_poly.type
_entity_poly.pdbx_seq_one_letter_code
_entity_poly.pdbx_strand_id
1 'polypeptide(L)'
;MRTQYESKEDRTIEQELIKNHVSSRPLKLPKSYGFDFMVQHGPKLPEVWEVKRRKKKYSTWFVSLLKLLKAQDYEALGIKAYALVEIEGKVYTLRFTETPYYIEWGGRSDRNDSADQEPMVHYKLSDMKEIIYEFNDHT
;
A
#
# COMPACT_ATOMS: atom_id res chain seq x y z
N MET A 1 -4.70 -23.27 8.42
CA MET A 1 -5.30 -22.35 7.44
C MET A 1 -5.71 -21.09 8.20
N ARG A 2 -5.08 -19.93 7.97
CA ARG A 2 -5.44 -18.70 8.71
C ARG A 2 -6.78 -18.17 8.21
N THR A 3 -7.64 -17.72 9.13
CA THR A 3 -8.94 -17.12 8.82
C THR A 3 -8.77 -15.90 7.91
N GLN A 4 -9.55 -15.82 6.84
CA GLN A 4 -9.53 -14.68 5.94
C GLN A 4 -10.47 -13.59 6.47
N TYR A 5 -9.89 -12.58 7.14
CA TYR A 5 -10.65 -11.47 7.74
C TYR A 5 -10.98 -10.33 6.78
N GLU A 6 -10.51 -10.41 5.54
CA GLU A 6 -10.68 -9.34 4.56
C GLU A 6 -12.04 -9.49 3.88
N SER A 7 -12.91 -8.51 4.10
CA SER A 7 -14.27 -8.50 3.56
C SER A 7 -14.26 -8.40 2.03
N LYS A 8 -15.33 -8.86 1.38
CA LYS A 8 -15.49 -8.68 -0.07
C LYS A 8 -15.52 -7.19 -0.44
N GLU A 9 -16.10 -6.36 0.42
CA GLU A 9 -16.17 -4.90 0.24
C GLU A 9 -14.76 -4.29 0.16
N ASP A 10 -13.90 -4.58 1.15
CA ASP A 10 -12.54 -4.04 1.20
C ASP A 10 -11.73 -4.40 -0.06
N ARG A 11 -11.88 -5.63 -0.56
CA ARG A 11 -11.22 -6.06 -1.81
C ARG A 11 -11.71 -5.30 -3.04
N THR A 12 -13.02 -5.04 -3.12
CA THR A 12 -13.60 -4.27 -4.23
C THR A 12 -13.04 -2.85 -4.23
N ILE A 13 -12.99 -2.21 -3.06
CA ILE A 13 -12.48 -0.85 -2.91
C ILE A 13 -10.99 -0.76 -3.25
N GLU A 14 -10.17 -1.66 -2.73
CA GLU A 14 -8.74 -1.69 -3.05
C GLU A 14 -8.51 -1.91 -4.56
N GLN A 15 -9.33 -2.74 -5.19
CA GLN A 15 -9.30 -2.97 -6.64
C GLN A 15 -9.69 -1.73 -7.46
N GLU A 16 -10.67 -0.95 -7.00
CA GLU A 16 -11.09 0.31 -7.62
C GLU A 16 -10.05 1.42 -7.44
N LEU A 17 -9.48 1.55 -6.24
CA LEU A 17 -8.43 2.54 -5.95
C LEU A 17 -7.25 2.40 -6.90
N ILE A 18 -6.69 1.20 -7.04
CA ILE A 18 -5.54 1.01 -7.95
C ILE A 18 -5.93 1.19 -9.42
N LYS A 19 -7.16 0.82 -9.80
CA LYS A 19 -7.66 1.02 -11.17
C LYS A 19 -7.77 2.49 -11.55
N ASN A 20 -8.27 3.30 -10.62
CA ASN A 20 -8.54 4.71 -10.87
C ASN A 20 -7.27 5.55 -10.80
N HIS A 21 -6.29 5.19 -9.95
CA HIS A 21 -5.15 6.05 -9.66
C HIS A 21 -3.81 5.59 -10.23
N VAL A 22 -3.67 4.33 -10.65
CA VAL A 22 -2.38 3.77 -11.06
C VAL A 22 -2.44 3.13 -12.44
N SER A 23 -3.37 2.20 -12.67
CA SER A 23 -3.49 1.51 -13.95
C SER A 23 -4.84 0.84 -14.13
N SER A 24 -5.41 0.94 -15.33
CA SER A 24 -6.67 0.27 -15.68
C SER A 24 -6.58 -1.27 -15.73
N ARG A 25 -5.37 -1.84 -15.73
CA ARG A 25 -5.14 -3.30 -15.81
C ARG A 25 -4.16 -3.79 -14.72
N PRO A 26 -4.47 -3.62 -13.43
CA PRO A 26 -3.63 -4.12 -12.35
C PRO A 26 -3.85 -5.63 -12.17
N LEU A 27 -2.79 -6.37 -11.84
CA LEU A 27 -2.83 -7.81 -11.62
C LEU A 27 -2.75 -8.09 -10.12
N LYS A 28 -3.78 -8.71 -9.52
CA LYS A 28 -3.73 -9.10 -8.10
C LYS A 28 -2.67 -10.17 -7.91
N LEU A 29 -1.77 -9.96 -6.95
CA LEU A 29 -0.71 -10.91 -6.62
C LEU A 29 -1.19 -11.95 -5.60
N PRO A 30 -0.65 -13.18 -5.65
CA PRO A 30 -0.78 -14.11 -4.54
C PRO A 30 -0.14 -13.53 -3.27
N LYS A 31 -0.75 -13.77 -2.09
CA LYS A 31 -0.27 -13.23 -0.81
C LYS A 31 1.21 -13.51 -0.51
N SER A 32 1.75 -14.62 -1.02
CA SER A 32 3.15 -15.00 -0.86
C SER A 32 4.15 -14.01 -1.46
N TYR A 33 3.72 -13.19 -2.42
CA TYR A 33 4.54 -12.14 -3.04
C TYR A 33 4.64 -10.88 -2.18
N GLY A 34 3.89 -10.78 -1.09
CA GLY A 34 4.04 -9.71 -0.10
C GLY A 34 3.43 -8.36 -0.51
N PHE A 35 2.91 -8.20 -1.72
CA PHE A 35 2.18 -7.00 -2.17
C PHE A 35 0.81 -7.38 -2.76
N ASP A 36 -0.09 -6.40 -2.83
CA ASP A 36 -1.45 -6.63 -3.31
C ASP A 36 -1.54 -6.78 -4.83
N PHE A 37 -0.81 -5.94 -5.56
CA PHE A 37 -0.92 -5.87 -7.01
C PHE A 37 0.44 -5.71 -7.68
N MET A 38 0.50 -6.12 -8.95
CA MET A 38 1.55 -5.80 -9.89
C MET A 38 0.97 -4.99 -11.04
N VAL A 39 1.73 -3.99 -11.49
CA VAL A 39 1.36 -3.13 -12.61
C VAL A 39 2.49 -3.11 -13.64
N GLN A 40 2.13 -3.39 -14.89
CA GLN A 40 3.05 -3.40 -16.03
C GLN A 40 2.84 -2.15 -16.88
N HIS A 41 3.89 -1.34 -17.06
CA HIS A 41 3.84 -0.13 -17.88
C HIS A 41 4.59 -0.33 -19.20
N GLY A 42 3.91 -0.90 -20.19
CA GLY A 42 4.50 -1.19 -21.50
C GLY A 42 5.68 -2.18 -21.38
N PRO A 43 6.86 -1.90 -21.97
CA PRO A 43 8.01 -2.81 -21.93
C PRO A 43 8.93 -2.64 -20.69
N LYS A 44 8.61 -1.73 -19.76
CA LYS A 44 9.45 -1.46 -18.58
C LYS A 44 9.38 -2.61 -17.57
N LEU A 45 10.26 -2.62 -16.57
CA LEU A 45 10.05 -3.50 -15.41
C LEU A 45 8.70 -3.16 -14.73
N PRO A 46 7.99 -4.18 -14.19
CA PRO A 46 6.77 -3.94 -13.47
C PRO A 46 7.03 -3.18 -12.17
N GLU A 47 5.96 -2.69 -11.57
CA GLU A 47 5.93 -2.13 -10.22
C GLU A 47 4.98 -2.97 -9.37
N VAL A 48 5.25 -3.07 -8.08
CA VAL A 48 4.37 -3.73 -7.10
C VAL A 48 3.75 -2.72 -6.15
N TRP A 49 2.49 -2.95 -5.80
CA TRP A 49 1.66 -1.98 -5.10
C TRP A 49 0.95 -2.62 -3.92
N GLU A 50 1.09 -2.02 -2.75
CA GLU A 50 0.24 -2.26 -1.58
C GLU A 50 -0.89 -1.24 -1.60
N VAL A 51 -2.14 -1.68 -1.43
CA VAL A 51 -3.29 -0.78 -1.52
C VAL A 51 -4.06 -0.81 -0.22
N LYS A 52 -4.33 0.36 0.37
CA LYS A 52 -5.08 0.44 1.63
C LYS A 52 -6.06 1.59 1.64
N ARG A 53 -7.29 1.33 2.08
CA ARG A 53 -8.20 2.38 2.57
C ARG A 53 -8.14 2.45 4.10
N ARG A 54 -7.88 3.63 4.64
CA ARG A 54 -7.90 3.91 6.08
C ARG A 54 -9.11 4.81 6.41
N LYS A 55 -10.05 4.24 7.18
CA LYS A 55 -11.23 4.98 7.69
C LYS A 55 -10.89 5.96 8.81
N LYS A 56 -9.78 5.75 9.52
CA LYS A 56 -9.31 6.60 10.62
C LYS A 56 -8.03 7.30 10.21
N LYS A 57 -7.91 8.56 10.60
CA LYS A 57 -6.68 9.35 10.47
C LYS A 57 -5.72 9.02 11.60
N TYR A 58 -4.45 8.88 11.25
CA TYR A 58 -3.33 8.74 12.17
C TYR A 58 -2.30 9.82 11.81
N SER A 59 -1.42 10.18 12.76
CA SER A 59 -0.33 11.15 12.53
C SER A 59 0.69 10.63 11.51
N THR A 60 0.85 9.32 11.43
CA THR A 60 1.70 8.61 10.49
C THR A 60 0.89 7.56 9.75
N TRP A 61 1.25 7.27 8.50
CA TRP A 61 0.85 6.02 7.89
C TRP A 61 1.80 4.92 8.35
N PHE A 62 1.24 3.79 8.79
CA PHE A 62 2.02 2.66 9.29
C PHE A 62 1.61 1.35 8.66
N VAL A 63 2.60 0.48 8.52
CA VAL A 63 2.55 -0.79 7.79
C VAL A 63 3.58 -1.76 8.36
N SER A 64 3.34 -3.07 8.25
CA SER A 64 4.26 -4.11 8.72
C SER A 64 5.68 -3.87 8.18
N LEU A 65 6.70 -4.04 9.04
CA LEU A 65 8.11 -4.01 8.63
C LEU A 65 8.43 -5.02 7.54
N LEU A 66 7.71 -6.15 7.49
CA LEU A 66 7.88 -7.14 6.44
C LEU A 66 7.63 -6.55 5.04
N LYS A 67 6.75 -5.56 4.90
CA LYS A 67 6.51 -4.89 3.61
C LYS A 67 7.71 -4.08 3.15
N LEU A 68 8.40 -3.39 4.08
CA LEU A 68 9.63 -2.67 3.78
C LEU A 68 10.75 -3.64 3.38
N LEU A 69 10.93 -4.73 4.12
CA LEU A 69 11.95 -5.74 3.79
C LEU A 69 11.68 -6.35 2.40
N LYS A 70 10.42 -6.68 2.10
CA LYS A 70 10.03 -7.18 0.78
C LYS A 70 10.22 -6.13 -0.31
N ALA A 71 9.92 -4.86 -0.04
CA ALA A 71 10.20 -3.78 -0.98
C ALA A 71 11.69 -3.71 -1.33
N GLN A 72 12.59 -3.84 -0.34
CA GLN A 72 14.03 -3.86 -0.58
C GLN A 72 14.45 -5.04 -1.48
N ASP A 73 13.87 -6.23 -1.28
CA ASP A 73 14.10 -7.39 -2.17
C ASP A 73 13.70 -7.09 -3.63
N TYR A 74 12.53 -6.47 -3.84
CA TYR A 74 12.07 -6.08 -5.18
C TYR A 74 12.95 -5.01 -5.83
N GLU A 75 13.35 -4.01 -5.03
CA GLU A 75 14.16 -2.89 -5.50
C GLU A 75 15.58 -3.31 -5.87
N ALA A 76 16.12 -4.33 -5.20
CA ALA A 76 17.37 -4.97 -5.60
C ALA A 76 17.29 -5.63 -6.99
N LEU A 77 16.09 -5.96 -7.46
CA LEU A 77 15.81 -6.48 -8.81
C LEU A 77 15.39 -5.36 -9.80
N GLY A 78 15.38 -4.10 -9.37
CA GLY A 78 14.92 -2.96 -10.16
C GLY A 78 13.39 -2.83 -10.27
N ILE A 79 12.63 -3.61 -9.49
CA ILE A 79 11.16 -3.54 -9.41
C ILE A 79 10.80 -2.58 -8.29
N LYS A 80 10.10 -1.49 -8.62
CA LYS A 80 9.73 -0.50 -7.61
C LYS A 80 8.53 -0.97 -6.80
N ALA A 81 8.57 -0.71 -5.50
CA ALA A 81 7.51 -1.07 -4.57
C ALA A 81 6.87 0.18 -3.96
N TYR A 82 5.55 0.32 -4.17
CA TYR A 82 4.78 1.49 -3.77
C TYR A 82 3.63 1.15 -2.86
N ALA A 83 3.21 2.12 -2.06
CA ALA A 83 1.94 2.14 -1.36
C ALA A 83 0.97 3.09 -2.06
N LEU A 84 -0.30 2.69 -2.18
CA LEU A 84 -1.42 3.54 -2.55
C LEU A 84 -2.40 3.56 -1.38
N VAL A 85 -2.55 4.70 -0.74
CA VAL A 85 -3.30 4.81 0.51
C VAL A 85 -4.37 5.88 0.40
N GLU A 86 -5.62 5.49 0.59
CA GLU A 86 -6.73 6.44 0.76
C GLU A 86 -6.93 6.72 2.25
N ILE A 87 -6.91 8.00 2.63
CA ILE A 87 -7.16 8.49 3.99
C ILE A 87 -8.13 9.66 3.89
N GLU A 88 -9.32 9.53 4.50
CA GLU A 88 -10.35 10.58 4.51
C GLU A 88 -10.69 11.10 3.10
N GLY A 89 -10.79 10.20 2.11
CA GLY A 89 -11.09 10.54 0.72
C GLY A 89 -9.93 11.13 -0.09
N LYS A 90 -8.76 11.35 0.53
CA LYS A 90 -7.53 11.76 -0.17
C LYS A 90 -6.66 10.55 -0.46
N VAL A 91 -6.06 10.53 -1.64
CA VAL A 91 -5.21 9.41 -2.08
C VAL A 91 -3.75 9.83 -2.10
N TYR A 92 -2.93 9.02 -1.45
CA TYR A 92 -1.50 9.24 -1.28
C TYR A 92 -0.71 8.08 -1.88
N THR A 93 0.49 8.39 -2.36
CA THR A 93 1.49 7.40 -2.77
C THR A 93 2.81 7.61 -2.02
N LEU A 94 3.52 6.51 -1.80
CA LEU A 94 4.83 6.48 -1.16
C LEU A 94 5.63 5.32 -1.75
N ARG A 95 6.90 5.53 -2.08
CA ARG A 95 7.82 4.42 -2.38
C ARG A 95 8.30 3.84 -1.05
N PHE A 96 8.15 2.54 -0.84
CA PHE A 96 8.50 1.91 0.44
C PHE A 96 9.96 2.13 0.85
N THR A 97 10.89 2.27 -0.09
CA THR A 97 12.31 2.49 0.19
C THR A 97 12.67 3.93 0.53
N GLU A 98 11.70 4.85 0.56
CA GLU A 98 11.88 6.15 1.21
C GLU A 98 12.16 5.96 2.71
N THR A 99 12.85 6.93 3.32
CA THR A 99 13.34 6.79 4.69
C THR A 99 12.16 6.75 5.67
N PRO A 100 12.02 5.68 6.48
CA PRO A 100 11.02 5.64 7.52
C PRO A 100 11.22 6.74 8.56
N TYR A 101 10.13 7.22 9.16
CA TYR A 101 10.22 8.15 10.28
C TYR A 101 10.71 7.45 11.55
N TYR A 102 10.12 6.31 11.88
CA TYR A 102 10.57 5.42 12.95
C TYR A 102 9.97 4.02 12.77
N ILE A 103 10.44 3.07 13.58
CA ILE A 103 9.92 1.70 13.68
C ILE A 103 9.54 1.45 15.13
N GLU A 104 8.34 0.93 15.39
CA GLU A 104 7.87 0.59 16.73
C GLU A 104 7.11 -0.74 16.74
N TRP A 105 7.00 -1.37 17.92
CA TRP A 105 6.15 -2.54 18.07
C TRP A 105 4.68 -2.11 18.11
N GLY A 106 3.83 -2.72 17.30
CA GLY A 106 2.42 -2.37 17.23
C GLY A 106 1.61 -3.38 16.43
N GLY A 107 0.56 -2.91 15.75
CA GLY A 107 -0.32 -3.75 14.94
C GLY A 107 -1.71 -3.89 15.54
N ARG A 108 -2.46 -4.92 15.16
CA ARG A 108 -3.87 -5.05 15.57
C ARG A 108 -3.98 -5.77 16.90
N SER A 109 -4.67 -5.17 17.86
CA SER A 109 -5.00 -5.79 19.15
C SER A 109 -6.43 -6.33 19.19
N ASP A 110 -7.28 -5.96 18.22
CA ASP A 110 -8.71 -6.27 18.20
C ASP A 110 -9.06 -7.67 17.68
N ARG A 111 -8.07 -8.41 17.16
CA ARG A 111 -8.24 -9.75 16.59
C ARG A 111 -7.73 -10.88 17.50
N ASN A 112 -7.09 -10.53 18.62
CA ASN A 112 -6.48 -11.47 19.55
C ASN A 112 -5.58 -12.53 18.87
N ASP A 113 -4.95 -12.19 17.74
CA ASP A 113 -3.93 -13.01 17.07
C ASP A 113 -2.56 -12.42 17.39
N SER A 114 -1.70 -13.21 18.04
CA SER A 114 -0.33 -12.79 18.37
C SER A 114 0.48 -12.38 17.14
N ALA A 115 0.15 -12.89 15.95
CA ALA A 115 0.81 -12.52 14.70
C ALA A 115 0.36 -11.17 14.14
N ASP A 116 -0.70 -10.57 14.70
CA ASP A 116 -1.12 -9.21 14.39
C ASP A 116 -0.36 -8.16 15.23
N GLN A 117 0.46 -8.59 16.20
CA GLN A 117 1.41 -7.75 16.91
C GLN A 117 2.82 -7.96 16.34
N GLU A 118 3.39 -6.93 15.74
CA GLU A 118 4.64 -7.02 14.98
C GLU A 118 5.37 -5.66 14.93
N PRO A 119 6.63 -5.61 14.48
CA PRO A 119 7.30 -4.35 14.16
C PRO A 119 6.59 -3.64 13.01
N MET A 120 6.19 -2.40 13.24
CA MET A 120 5.52 -1.53 12.28
C MET A 120 6.47 -0.40 11.86
N VAL A 121 6.50 -0.10 10.57
CA VAL A 121 7.22 1.03 9.99
C VAL A 121 6.25 2.20 9.87
N HIS A 122 6.68 3.37 10.32
CA HIS A 122 5.88 4.59 10.30
C HIS A 122 6.48 5.60 9.33
N TYR A 123 5.63 6.14 8.45
CA TYR A 123 5.94 7.23 7.52
C TYR A 123 5.09 8.45 7.88
N LYS A 124 5.67 9.65 7.86
CA LYS A 124 4.86 10.86 8.05
C LYS A 124 3.96 11.05 6.85
N LEU A 125 2.73 11.48 7.08
CA LEU A 125 1.82 11.81 5.97
C LEU A 125 2.35 12.99 5.13
N SER A 126 3.16 13.88 5.72
CA SER A 126 3.83 14.97 5.00
C SER A 126 4.86 14.50 3.97
N ASP A 127 5.38 13.28 4.14
CA ASP A 127 6.41 12.72 3.27
C ASP A 127 5.75 11.93 2.13
N MET A 128 4.46 11.62 2.24
CA MET A 128 3.68 10.96 1.20
C MET A 128 3.21 11.97 0.15
N LYS A 129 3.24 11.56 -1.11
CA LYS A 129 2.77 12.38 -2.23
C LYS A 129 1.26 12.24 -2.40
N GLU A 130 0.51 13.32 -2.24
CA GLU A 130 -0.92 13.37 -2.58
C GLU A 130 -1.11 13.30 -4.11
N ILE A 131 -2.03 12.44 -4.56
CA ILE A 131 -2.45 12.37 -5.96
C ILE A 131 -3.57 13.39 -6.16
N ILE A 132 -3.23 14.54 -6.75
CA ILE A 132 -4.17 15.60 -7.10
C ILE A 132 -4.51 15.43 -8.58
N TYR A 133 -5.80 15.31 -8.89
CA TYR A 133 -6.26 15.44 -10.27
C TYR A 133 -6.55 16.90 -10.56
N GLU A 134 -5.88 17.45 -11.56
CA GLU A 134 -6.38 18.66 -12.22
C GLU A 134 -7.51 18.20 -13.15
N PHE A 135 -8.74 18.61 -12.84
CA PHE A 135 -9.82 18.54 -13.83
C PHE A 135 -9.45 19.51 -14.95
N ASN A 136 -8.88 19.00 -16.03
CA ASN A 136 -8.87 19.73 -17.28
C ASN A 136 -10.30 19.73 -17.80
N ASP A 137 -11.05 20.80 -17.50
CA ASP A 137 -12.28 21.16 -18.20
C ASP A 137 -11.92 21.44 -19.66
N HIS A 138 -11.90 20.39 -20.47
CA HIS A 138 -11.92 20.50 -21.91
C HIS A 138 -13.39 20.60 -22.34
N THR A 139 -13.82 21.86 -22.47
CA THR A 139 -14.84 22.43 -23.37
C THR A 139 -15.70 21.47 -24.17
#